data_AF-A0A1G8AMM6-F1
#
_entry.id   AF-A0A1G8AMM6-F1
#
_cell.length_a   1.000
_cell.length_b   1.000
_cell.length_c   1.000
_cell.angle_alpha   90.00
_cell.angle_beta   90.00
_cell.angle_gamma   90.00
#
_symmetry.space_group_name_H-M   'P 1'
#
loop_
_entity.id
_entity.type
_entity.pdbx_description
1 polymer ?
#
loop_
_entity_poly.entity_id
_entity_poly.type
_entity_poly.pdbx_seq_one_letter_code
_entity_poly.pdbx_strand_id
1 'polypeptide(L)'
;MSVPANAQEPTPTTSPPSALATPTGKALAQAKKDKRRVEITSLRSEAATFYANPDGKTLRMELHTRPIRVKKADGKGFTPIDTTLVKDAGAIKPKSAPGDLVLSDGQDKTLLKSRAAGATAKITTPSELPKPKLKGNTATYPDAYGEGRDLVVIADPTGFRQQITIAQRPSGPVSFRVPLDLPSGLSLKSNAAGTPAIVGKDGKTLTEVRPTLVQ
;
A
#
# COMPACT_ATOMS: atom_id res chain seq x y z
N MET A 1 -59.60 38.49 28.93
CA MET A 1 -59.99 37.21 28.29
C MET A 1 -59.41 37.19 26.88
N SER A 2 -59.14 35.98 26.37
CA SER A 2 -58.78 35.62 24.98
C SER A 2 -57.30 35.41 24.66
N VAL A 3 -56.86 34.16 24.87
CA VAL A 3 -56.13 33.36 23.86
C VAL A 3 -57.19 32.61 23.00
N PRO A 4 -56.89 32.00 21.83
CA PRO A 4 -55.59 31.78 21.16
C PRO A 4 -55.58 32.09 19.63
N ALA A 5 -54.42 31.96 18.97
CA ALA A 5 -54.36 31.61 17.55
C ALA A 5 -53.12 30.73 17.26
N ASN A 6 -53.39 29.58 16.64
CA ASN A 6 -52.49 28.48 16.28
C ASN A 6 -51.12 28.89 15.73
N ALA A 7 -50.06 28.34 16.31
CA ALA A 7 -48.78 28.18 15.61
C ALA A 7 -48.86 26.91 14.75
N GLN A 8 -48.73 27.06 13.43
CA GLN A 8 -48.61 25.95 12.50
C GLN A 8 -47.13 25.54 12.43
N GLU A 9 -46.81 24.33 12.89
CA GLU A 9 -45.46 23.78 12.76
C GLU A 9 -45.10 23.55 11.28
N PRO A 10 -43.89 23.92 10.83
CA PRO A 10 -43.43 23.57 9.51
C PRO A 10 -43.11 22.07 9.46
N THR A 11 -43.82 21.33 8.62
CA THR A 11 -43.50 19.94 8.31
C THR A 11 -42.27 19.89 7.39
N PRO A 12 -41.15 19.24 7.78
CA PRO A 12 -40.05 19.02 6.87
C PRO A 12 -40.45 17.96 5.84
N THR A 13 -40.79 18.39 4.62
CA THR A 13 -40.91 17.48 3.48
C THR A 13 -39.50 17.15 2.98
N THR A 14 -38.88 16.10 3.54
CA THR A 14 -37.66 15.52 2.95
C THR A 14 -38.05 14.24 2.23
N SER A 15 -38.39 14.33 0.95
CA SER A 15 -38.46 13.14 0.09
C SER A 15 -37.08 12.47 0.10
N PRO A 16 -36.97 11.16 0.39
CA PRO A 16 -35.70 10.45 0.28
C PRO A 16 -35.19 10.57 -1.17
N PRO A 17 -33.88 10.78 -1.38
CA PRO A 17 -33.34 10.87 -2.73
C PRO A 17 -33.71 9.60 -3.50
N SER A 18 -34.33 9.80 -4.67
CA SER A 18 -34.73 8.69 -5.55
C SER A 18 -33.57 7.71 -5.70
N ALA A 19 -33.81 6.40 -5.50
CA ALA A 19 -32.75 5.40 -5.56
C ALA A 19 -31.94 5.48 -6.88
N LEU A 20 -32.59 5.89 -7.98
CA LEU A 20 -32.01 6.12 -9.31
C LEU A 20 -31.06 7.33 -9.40
N ALA A 21 -31.06 8.24 -8.42
CA ALA A 21 -30.14 9.37 -8.36
C ALA A 21 -28.74 8.95 -7.87
N THR A 22 -28.66 7.85 -7.12
CA THR A 22 -27.38 7.33 -6.60
C THR A 22 -26.57 6.58 -7.67
N PRO A 23 -25.23 6.54 -7.59
CA PRO A 23 -24.41 5.74 -8.49
C PRO A 23 -24.85 4.26 -8.54
N THR A 24 -25.25 3.71 -7.39
CA THR A 24 -25.75 2.34 -7.26
C THR A 24 -27.05 2.11 -8.03
N GLY A 25 -28.04 3.00 -7.87
CA GLY A 25 -29.31 2.85 -8.58
C GLY A 25 -29.18 3.03 -10.09
N LYS A 26 -28.31 3.94 -10.55
CA LYS A 26 -27.97 4.09 -11.98
C LYS A 26 -27.37 2.80 -12.53
N ALA A 27 -26.44 2.18 -11.81
CA ALA A 27 -25.83 0.94 -12.23
C ALA A 27 -26.82 -0.24 -12.26
N LEU A 28 -27.73 -0.36 -11.28
CA LEU A 28 -28.78 -1.37 -11.25
C LEU A 28 -29.75 -1.23 -12.44
N ALA A 29 -30.19 -0.01 -12.75
CA ALA A 29 -31.03 0.26 -13.91
C ALA A 29 -30.32 -0.09 -15.22
N GLN A 30 -29.03 0.28 -15.35
CA GLN A 30 -28.22 -0.03 -16.53
C GLN A 30 -27.98 -1.53 -16.68
N ALA A 31 -27.67 -2.25 -15.59
CA ALA A 31 -27.44 -3.69 -15.62
C ALA A 31 -28.68 -4.47 -16.07
N LYS A 32 -29.88 -4.04 -15.61
CA LYS A 32 -31.16 -4.58 -16.07
C LYS A 32 -31.40 -4.32 -17.56
N LYS A 33 -31.14 -3.10 -18.02
CA LYS A 33 -31.30 -2.71 -19.42
C LYS A 33 -30.39 -3.52 -20.34
N ASP A 34 -29.12 -3.68 -19.94
CA ASP A 34 -28.10 -4.32 -20.76
C ASP A 34 -28.04 -5.84 -20.58
N LYS A 35 -28.81 -6.40 -19.62
CA LYS A 35 -28.79 -7.83 -19.24
C LYS A 35 -27.38 -8.35 -18.93
N ARG A 36 -26.50 -7.49 -18.40
CA ARG A 36 -25.11 -7.82 -18.04
C ARG A 36 -24.71 -7.11 -16.76
N ARG A 37 -23.65 -7.58 -16.13
CA ARG A 37 -23.08 -6.91 -14.95
C ARG A 37 -22.53 -5.53 -15.32
N VAL A 38 -22.81 -4.55 -14.47
CA VAL A 38 -22.29 -3.18 -14.60
C VAL A 38 -21.51 -2.82 -13.35
N GLU A 39 -20.26 -2.41 -13.51
CA GLU A 39 -19.41 -2.03 -12.40
C GLU A 39 -19.81 -0.66 -11.83
N ILE A 40 -19.81 -0.55 -10.50
CA ILE A 40 -20.05 0.70 -9.76
C ILE A 40 -18.69 1.29 -9.38
N THR A 41 -18.08 2.03 -10.30
CA THR A 41 -16.70 2.54 -10.15
C THR A 41 -16.51 3.49 -8.96
N SER A 42 -17.56 4.19 -8.55
CA SER A 42 -17.54 5.08 -7.38
C SER A 42 -17.41 4.34 -6.05
N LEU A 43 -17.69 3.04 -6.02
CA LEU A 43 -17.55 2.18 -4.84
C LEU A 43 -16.24 1.38 -4.85
N ARG A 44 -15.34 1.62 -5.82
CA ARG A 44 -14.02 0.98 -5.83
C ARG A 44 -13.27 1.28 -4.53
N SER A 45 -12.59 0.27 -4.03
CA SER A 45 -11.52 0.42 -3.05
C SER A 45 -10.23 -0.21 -3.57
N GLU A 46 -9.17 -0.19 -2.76
CA GLU A 46 -7.89 -0.81 -3.10
C GLU A 46 -8.01 -2.31 -3.38
N ALA A 47 -8.97 -2.99 -2.73
CA ALA A 47 -9.13 -4.44 -2.77
C ALA A 47 -10.55 -4.92 -3.13
N ALA A 48 -11.52 -4.01 -3.31
CA ALA A 48 -12.90 -4.38 -3.60
C ALA A 48 -13.42 -3.79 -4.92
N THR A 49 -14.32 -4.53 -5.57
CA THR A 49 -15.06 -4.08 -6.75
C THR A 49 -16.52 -4.49 -6.62
N PHE A 50 -17.42 -3.55 -6.90
CA PHE A 50 -18.86 -3.74 -6.79
C PHE A 50 -19.50 -3.74 -8.17
N TYR A 51 -20.39 -4.68 -8.38
CA TYR A 51 -21.15 -4.83 -9.62
C TYR A 51 -22.65 -4.85 -9.31
N ALA A 52 -23.42 -4.16 -10.14
CA ALA A 52 -24.85 -4.37 -10.26
C ALA A 52 -25.11 -5.59 -11.14
N ASN A 53 -25.96 -6.52 -10.68
CA ASN A 53 -26.29 -7.72 -11.43
C ASN A 53 -27.39 -7.47 -12.49
N PRO A 54 -27.48 -8.34 -13.52
CA PRO A 54 -28.47 -8.20 -14.59
C PRO A 54 -29.93 -8.20 -14.15
N ASP A 55 -30.24 -8.66 -12.93
CA ASP A 55 -31.59 -8.65 -12.35
C ASP A 55 -32.08 -7.24 -11.99
N GLY A 56 -31.17 -6.25 -11.92
CA GLY A 56 -31.44 -4.88 -11.52
C GLY A 56 -31.82 -4.71 -10.05
N LYS A 57 -31.59 -5.73 -9.22
CA LYS A 57 -31.96 -5.74 -7.80
C LYS A 57 -30.81 -6.08 -6.87
N THR A 58 -29.88 -6.93 -7.30
CA THR A 58 -28.80 -7.44 -6.45
C THR A 58 -27.44 -6.86 -6.83
N LEU A 59 -26.53 -6.86 -5.85
CA LEU A 59 -25.14 -6.46 -6.02
C LEU A 59 -24.23 -7.66 -5.81
N ARG A 60 -23.10 -7.67 -6.52
CA ARG A 60 -21.98 -8.60 -6.31
C ARG A 60 -20.77 -7.80 -5.86
N MET A 61 -20.15 -8.23 -4.77
CA MET A 61 -18.85 -7.72 -4.34
C MET A 61 -17.76 -8.75 -4.64
N GLU A 62 -16.71 -8.32 -5.33
CA GLU A 62 -15.46 -9.05 -5.47
C GLU A 62 -14.44 -8.43 -4.51
N LEU A 63 -13.82 -9.26 -3.66
CA LEU A 63 -12.89 -8.84 -2.63
C LEU A 63 -11.60 -9.64 -2.77
N HIS A 64 -10.46 -8.95 -2.70
CA HIS A 64 -9.13 -9.53 -2.78
C HIS A 64 -8.44 -9.52 -1.42
N THR A 65 -7.59 -10.51 -1.16
CA THR A 65 -6.79 -10.60 0.09
C THR A 65 -5.62 -9.62 0.14
N ARG A 66 -5.27 -9.02 -1.00
CA ARG A 66 -4.27 -7.96 -1.13
C ARG A 66 -4.83 -6.84 -2.01
N PRO A 67 -4.33 -5.60 -1.87
CA PRO A 67 -4.64 -4.53 -2.80
C PRO A 67 -4.35 -4.95 -4.24
N ILE A 68 -5.28 -4.63 -5.15
CA ILE A 68 -5.11 -4.78 -6.60
C ILE A 68 -5.04 -3.44 -7.31
N ARG A 69 -5.32 -2.35 -6.58
CA ARG A 69 -5.27 -0.99 -7.07
C ARG A 69 -4.70 -0.06 -6.01
N VAL A 70 -4.02 0.98 -6.46
CA VAL A 70 -3.55 2.08 -5.62
C VAL A 70 -4.30 3.36 -5.99
N LYS A 71 -4.52 4.23 -5.00
CA LYS A 71 -5.14 5.53 -5.24
C LYS A 71 -4.23 6.41 -6.09
N LYS A 72 -4.80 7.10 -7.08
CA LYS A 72 -4.04 8.04 -7.90
C LYS A 72 -3.56 9.23 -7.07
N ALA A 73 -2.44 9.85 -7.50
CA ALA A 73 -1.84 10.99 -6.80
C ALA A 73 -2.78 12.21 -6.68
N ASP A 74 -3.69 12.39 -7.65
CA ASP A 74 -4.73 13.44 -7.62
C ASP A 74 -5.89 13.13 -6.64
N GLY A 75 -5.85 11.96 -5.99
CA GLY A 75 -6.90 11.46 -5.11
C GLY A 75 -8.17 11.01 -5.83
N LYS A 76 -8.23 11.12 -7.17
CA LYS A 76 -9.43 10.88 -7.98
C LYS A 76 -9.38 9.49 -8.60
N GLY A 77 -9.79 8.52 -7.79
CA GLY A 77 -9.96 7.14 -8.19
C GLY A 77 -8.67 6.32 -8.07
N PHE A 78 -8.65 5.21 -8.80
CA PHE A 78 -7.71 4.12 -8.61
C PHE A 78 -7.03 3.74 -9.92
N THR A 79 -5.79 3.28 -9.83
CA THR A 79 -5.06 2.65 -10.94
C THR A 79 -4.66 1.23 -10.55
N PRO A 80 -4.63 0.26 -11.47
CA PRO A 80 -4.11 -1.07 -11.18
C PRO A 80 -2.70 -1.02 -10.62
N ILE A 81 -2.41 -1.89 -9.64
CA ILE A 81 -1.06 -2.07 -9.13
C ILE A 81 -0.20 -2.78 -10.19
N ASP A 82 0.96 -2.22 -10.46
CA ASP A 82 2.01 -2.79 -11.29
C ASP A 82 3.34 -2.63 -10.53
N THR A 83 3.82 -3.72 -9.96
CA THR A 83 5.05 -3.73 -9.14
C THR A 83 6.33 -3.84 -9.98
N THR A 84 6.24 -3.85 -11.31
CA THR A 84 7.41 -3.90 -12.19
C THR A 84 8.31 -2.69 -11.91
N LEU A 85 9.56 -2.96 -11.58
CA LEU A 85 10.56 -1.93 -11.28
C LEU A 85 11.07 -1.31 -12.58
N VAL A 86 11.10 0.02 -12.59
CA VAL A 86 11.63 0.83 -13.67
C VAL A 86 12.62 1.84 -13.11
N LYS A 87 13.64 2.17 -13.91
CA LYS A 87 14.59 3.23 -13.57
C LYS A 87 14.04 4.57 -14.05
N ASP A 88 14.02 5.55 -13.16
CA ASP A 88 13.50 6.90 -13.36
C ASP A 88 14.42 7.91 -12.66
N ALA A 89 15.07 8.78 -13.44
CA ALA A 89 15.91 9.89 -12.94
C ALA A 89 16.92 9.52 -11.83
N GLY A 90 17.62 8.38 -11.97
CA GLY A 90 18.61 7.92 -10.97
C GLY A 90 18.02 7.18 -9.76
N ALA A 91 16.71 6.92 -9.78
CA ALA A 91 16.03 6.10 -8.80
C ALA A 91 15.33 4.91 -9.46
N ILE A 92 15.04 3.86 -8.67
CA ILE A 92 14.30 2.70 -9.14
C ILE A 92 12.97 2.63 -8.39
N LYS A 93 11.85 2.55 -9.11
CA LYS A 93 10.51 2.59 -8.53
C LYS A 93 9.60 1.56 -9.19
N PRO A 94 8.61 1.02 -8.47
CA PRO A 94 7.49 0.32 -9.10
C PRO A 94 6.71 1.27 -10.03
N LYS A 95 6.17 0.76 -11.14
CA LYS A 95 5.30 1.55 -12.04
C LYS A 95 4.06 2.09 -11.35
N SER A 96 3.44 1.29 -10.49
CA SER A 96 2.30 1.69 -9.68
C SER A 96 2.16 0.81 -8.44
N ALA A 97 2.54 1.33 -7.28
CA ALA A 97 2.42 0.61 -6.00
C ALA A 97 2.17 1.60 -4.86
N PRO A 98 1.56 1.16 -3.74
CA PRO A 98 1.41 2.00 -2.56
C PRO A 98 2.75 2.28 -1.88
N GLY A 99 2.81 3.38 -1.11
CA GLY A 99 3.90 3.64 -0.15
C GLY A 99 5.14 4.35 -0.70
N ASP A 100 5.06 4.96 -1.90
CA ASP A 100 6.13 5.76 -2.51
C ASP A 100 7.52 5.08 -2.43
N LEU A 101 7.58 3.78 -2.75
CA LEU A 101 8.83 3.00 -2.68
C LEU A 101 9.84 3.51 -3.71
N VAL A 102 11.00 3.92 -3.22
CA VAL A 102 12.14 4.35 -4.02
C VAL A 102 13.36 3.53 -3.63
N LEU A 103 13.85 2.71 -4.56
CA LEU A 103 15.07 1.92 -4.42
C LEU A 103 16.27 2.67 -5.01
N SER A 104 17.44 2.41 -4.45
CA SER A 104 18.71 2.98 -4.90
C SER A 104 19.17 2.41 -6.23
N ASP A 105 19.82 3.23 -7.05
CA ASP A 105 20.52 2.76 -8.25
C ASP A 105 22.00 2.45 -7.99
N GLY A 106 22.43 2.44 -6.73
CA GLY A 106 23.78 2.16 -6.24
C GLY A 106 24.53 3.43 -5.81
N GLN A 107 25.86 3.33 -5.73
CA GLN A 107 26.82 4.43 -5.46
C GLN A 107 26.85 4.99 -4.04
N ASP A 108 25.79 4.81 -3.25
CA ASP A 108 25.75 5.22 -1.85
C ASP A 108 25.29 4.09 -0.93
N LYS A 109 25.17 4.37 0.37
CA LYS A 109 24.68 3.41 1.37
C LYS A 109 23.16 3.40 1.51
N THR A 110 22.44 4.23 0.77
CA THR A 110 20.98 4.29 0.86
C THR A 110 20.42 3.12 0.09
N LEU A 111 19.69 2.20 0.72
CA LEU A 111 19.03 1.10 0.02
C LEU A 111 17.70 1.56 -0.58
N LEU A 112 16.85 2.09 0.28
CA LEU A 112 15.52 2.50 -0.11
C LEU A 112 14.95 3.58 0.79
N LYS A 113 13.95 4.26 0.25
CA LYS A 113 13.08 5.19 0.95
C LYS A 113 11.65 4.73 0.71
N SER A 114 10.83 4.72 1.76
CA SER A 114 9.41 4.43 1.64
C SER A 114 8.62 5.33 2.56
N ARG A 115 7.43 5.72 2.14
CA ARG A 115 6.47 6.44 2.98
C ARG A 115 5.52 5.45 3.64
N ALA A 116 5.55 5.38 4.96
CA ALA A 116 4.65 4.58 5.77
C ALA A 116 3.96 5.48 6.81
N ALA A 117 2.63 5.40 6.90
CA ALA A 117 1.83 6.15 7.89
C ALA A 117 2.13 7.67 7.96
N GLY A 118 2.44 8.31 6.82
CA GLY A 118 2.77 9.74 6.76
C GLY A 118 4.22 10.10 7.12
N ALA A 119 5.06 9.12 7.47
CA ALA A 119 6.48 9.30 7.75
C ALA A 119 7.34 8.62 6.66
N THR A 120 8.49 9.24 6.35
CA THR A 120 9.48 8.63 5.44
C THR A 120 10.47 7.82 6.27
N ALA A 121 10.50 6.51 6.06
CA ALA A 121 11.55 5.64 6.58
C ALA A 121 12.62 5.44 5.50
N LYS A 122 13.89 5.42 5.92
CA LYS A 122 15.03 5.14 5.05
C LYS A 122 15.75 3.90 5.59
N ILE A 123 15.98 2.92 4.72
CA ILE A 123 16.82 1.77 5.02
C ILE A 123 18.15 1.98 4.32
N THR A 124 19.24 1.69 5.04
CA THR A 124 20.61 1.79 4.53
C THR A 124 21.32 0.45 4.60
N THR A 125 22.51 0.39 4.00
CA THR A 125 23.43 -0.75 4.07
C THR A 125 24.73 -0.38 4.77
N PRO A 126 25.47 -1.37 5.32
CA PRO A 126 26.76 -1.12 5.97
C PRO A 126 27.82 -0.51 5.03
N SER A 127 27.81 -0.97 3.78
CA SER A 127 28.70 -0.55 2.69
C SER A 127 27.93 0.11 1.56
N GLU A 128 28.66 0.76 0.65
CA GLU A 128 28.09 1.31 -0.58
C GLU A 128 27.47 0.21 -1.44
N LEU A 129 26.34 0.55 -2.07
CA LEU A 129 25.60 -0.37 -2.91
C LEU A 129 26.16 -0.39 -4.33
N PRO A 130 26.33 -1.58 -4.92
CA PRO A 130 26.58 -1.68 -6.35
C PRO A 130 25.32 -1.35 -7.14
N LYS A 131 25.48 -1.18 -8.46
CA LYS A 131 24.32 -1.02 -9.35
C LYS A 131 23.48 -2.30 -9.35
N PRO A 132 22.15 -2.23 -9.13
CA PRO A 132 21.33 -3.42 -9.09
C PRO A 132 21.02 -3.97 -10.49
N LYS A 133 20.80 -5.28 -10.56
CA LYS A 133 20.18 -5.97 -11.70
C LYS A 133 18.67 -5.99 -11.50
N LEU A 134 17.90 -5.53 -12.48
CA LEU A 134 16.43 -5.49 -12.42
C LEU A 134 15.81 -6.64 -13.20
N LYS A 135 14.82 -7.31 -12.60
CA LYS A 135 14.00 -8.33 -13.25
C LYS A 135 12.57 -8.26 -12.70
N GLY A 136 11.63 -7.80 -13.52
CA GLY A 136 10.23 -7.67 -13.10
C GLY A 136 10.10 -6.73 -11.89
N ASN A 137 9.58 -7.23 -10.78
CA ASN A 137 9.45 -6.51 -9.51
C ASN A 137 10.67 -6.66 -8.58
N THR A 138 11.77 -7.22 -9.06
CA THR A 138 12.94 -7.58 -8.25
C THR A 138 14.17 -6.74 -8.62
N ALA A 139 14.86 -6.22 -7.60
CA ALA A 139 16.17 -5.59 -7.70
C ALA A 139 17.20 -6.41 -6.92
N THR A 140 18.26 -6.86 -7.58
CA THR A 140 19.36 -7.62 -6.98
C THR A 140 20.62 -6.76 -6.95
N TYR A 141 21.12 -6.48 -5.76
CA TYR A 141 22.40 -5.80 -5.52
C TYR A 141 23.46 -6.87 -5.24
N PRO A 142 24.34 -7.18 -6.21
CA PRO A 142 25.32 -8.24 -6.06
C PRO A 142 26.33 -7.89 -4.97
N ASP A 143 26.74 -8.86 -4.14
CA ASP A 143 27.79 -8.68 -3.12
C ASP A 143 27.56 -7.51 -2.13
N ALA A 144 26.34 -7.01 -2.01
CA ALA A 144 26.01 -5.87 -1.14
C ALA A 144 26.27 -6.14 0.34
N TYR A 145 26.31 -7.42 0.75
CA TYR A 145 26.67 -7.88 2.08
C TYR A 145 28.02 -8.61 2.14
N GLY A 146 28.90 -8.33 1.17
CA GLY A 146 30.18 -9.00 0.96
C GLY A 146 30.11 -10.05 -0.14
N GLU A 147 31.27 -10.61 -0.48
CA GLU A 147 31.41 -11.57 -1.59
C GLU A 147 30.46 -12.77 -1.47
N GLY A 148 29.73 -13.04 -2.56
CA GLY A 148 28.73 -14.10 -2.66
C GLY A 148 27.47 -13.86 -1.83
N ARG A 149 27.20 -12.62 -1.41
CA ARG A 149 26.06 -12.27 -0.53
C ARG A 149 25.26 -11.13 -1.13
N ASP A 150 24.30 -11.52 -1.95
CA ASP A 150 23.46 -10.59 -2.69
C ASP A 150 22.32 -10.10 -1.82
N LEU A 151 22.05 -8.80 -1.91
CA LEU A 151 20.83 -8.20 -1.36
C LEU A 151 19.76 -8.18 -2.44
N VAL A 152 18.62 -8.80 -2.17
CA VAL A 152 17.48 -8.86 -3.10
C VAL A 152 16.31 -8.11 -2.49
N VAL A 153 15.76 -7.15 -3.23
CA VAL A 153 14.57 -6.40 -2.86
C VAL A 153 13.46 -6.69 -3.85
N ILE A 154 12.30 -7.11 -3.35
CA ILE A 154 11.13 -7.48 -4.14
C ILE A 154 10.00 -6.50 -3.82
N ALA A 155 9.50 -5.78 -4.81
CA ALA A 155 8.33 -4.91 -4.66
C ALA A 155 7.04 -5.74 -4.68
N ASP A 156 6.15 -5.48 -3.72
CA ASP A 156 4.88 -6.17 -3.53
C ASP A 156 3.70 -5.18 -3.50
N PRO A 157 2.47 -5.64 -3.78
CA PRO A 157 1.27 -4.80 -3.68
C PRO A 157 1.02 -4.18 -2.30
N THR A 158 1.71 -4.64 -1.27
CA THR A 158 1.61 -4.16 0.12
C THR A 158 2.90 -3.50 0.62
N GLY A 159 3.89 -3.26 -0.25
CA GLY A 159 5.18 -2.69 0.15
C GLY A 159 6.35 -3.40 -0.55
N PHE A 160 7.26 -3.98 0.23
CA PHE A 160 8.40 -4.73 -0.29
C PHE A 160 8.86 -5.83 0.68
N ARG A 161 9.64 -6.78 0.16
CA ARG A 161 10.40 -7.75 0.94
C ARG A 161 11.89 -7.59 0.66
N GLN A 162 12.70 -7.87 1.67
CA GLN A 162 14.16 -7.91 1.58
C GLN A 162 14.63 -9.34 1.84
N GLN A 163 15.59 -9.81 1.05
CA GLN A 163 16.23 -11.11 1.21
C GLN A 163 17.74 -10.93 1.05
N ILE A 164 18.51 -11.79 1.73
CA ILE A 164 19.95 -11.89 1.52
C ILE A 164 20.21 -13.30 1.01
N THR A 165 20.68 -13.41 -0.23
CA THR A 165 21.04 -14.71 -0.82
C THR A 165 22.52 -14.96 -0.57
N ILE A 166 22.85 -16.11 -0.01
CA ILE A 166 24.23 -16.51 0.25
C ILE A 166 24.59 -17.63 -0.72
N ALA A 167 25.53 -17.37 -1.63
CA ALA A 167 25.93 -18.32 -2.65
C ALA A 167 26.70 -19.53 -2.09
N GLN A 168 27.42 -19.34 -0.98
CA GLN A 168 28.24 -20.36 -0.35
C GLN A 168 27.73 -20.69 1.06
N ARG A 169 27.68 -21.97 1.41
CA ARG A 169 27.27 -22.41 2.76
C ARG A 169 28.20 -21.74 3.80
N PRO A 170 27.65 -20.99 4.78
CA PRO A 170 28.46 -20.42 5.84
C PRO A 170 29.16 -21.50 6.67
N SER A 171 30.42 -21.28 7.03
CA SER A 171 31.17 -22.16 7.93
C SER A 171 30.81 -21.99 9.41
N GLY A 172 29.99 -20.98 9.75
CA GLY A 172 29.55 -20.67 11.10
C GLY A 172 28.36 -19.71 11.12
N PRO A 173 27.98 -19.19 12.30
CA PRO A 173 26.87 -18.26 12.43
C PRO A 173 27.06 -17.01 11.57
N VAL A 174 26.01 -16.58 10.87
CA VAL A 174 25.99 -15.34 10.08
C VAL A 174 25.11 -14.30 10.75
N SER A 175 25.55 -13.04 10.69
CA SER A 175 24.80 -11.90 11.18
C SER A 175 24.82 -10.79 10.13
N PHE A 176 23.65 -10.22 9.87
CA PHE A 176 23.46 -9.14 8.91
C PHE A 176 22.90 -7.92 9.61
N ARG A 177 23.51 -6.76 9.36
CA ARG A 177 23.01 -5.48 9.88
C ARG A 177 22.09 -4.82 8.85
N VAL A 178 20.91 -4.41 9.29
CA VAL A 178 19.95 -3.62 8.51
C VAL A 178 19.79 -2.27 9.21
N PRO A 179 20.66 -1.30 8.92
CA PRO A 179 20.52 0.02 9.50
C PRO A 179 19.25 0.72 8.99
N LEU A 180 18.52 1.32 9.93
CA LEU A 180 17.22 1.96 9.72
C LEU A 180 17.30 3.40 10.22
N ASP A 181 17.19 4.35 9.29
CA ASP A 181 17.14 5.78 9.59
C ASP A 181 15.67 6.19 9.71
N LEU A 182 15.28 6.51 10.95
CA LEU A 182 13.93 6.97 11.28
C LEU A 182 13.89 8.49 11.38
N PRO A 183 12.79 9.13 10.93
CA PRO A 183 12.62 10.57 11.07
C PRO A 183 12.41 10.97 12.54
N SER A 184 12.68 12.23 12.84
CA SER A 184 12.58 12.77 14.21
C SER A 184 11.22 12.50 14.85
N GLY A 185 11.23 11.87 16.02
CA GLY A 185 10.03 11.49 16.76
C GLY A 185 9.53 10.08 16.50
N LEU A 186 10.19 9.32 15.63
CA LEU A 186 10.03 7.88 15.54
C LEU A 186 11.24 7.19 16.18
N SER A 187 11.01 6.05 16.81
CA SER A 187 12.07 5.22 17.37
C SER A 187 11.77 3.74 17.19
N LEU A 188 12.81 2.92 17.10
CA LEU A 188 12.69 1.46 17.07
C LEU A 188 12.74 0.94 18.51
N LYS A 189 11.73 0.16 18.92
CA LYS A 189 11.68 -0.54 20.21
C LYS A 189 11.30 -2.00 19.99
N SER A 190 11.57 -2.85 20.98
CA SER A 190 11.08 -4.23 20.99
C SER A 190 9.76 -4.27 21.77
N ASN A 191 8.74 -4.94 21.22
CA ASN A 191 7.49 -5.19 21.95
C ASN A 191 7.69 -6.30 23.00
N ALA A 192 6.64 -6.63 23.77
CA ALA A 192 6.68 -7.67 24.80
C ALA A 192 7.05 -9.07 24.26
N ALA A 193 6.81 -9.33 22.97
CA ALA A 193 7.18 -10.57 22.29
C ALA A 193 8.58 -10.53 21.65
N GLY A 194 9.38 -9.49 21.92
CA GLY A 194 10.72 -9.31 21.34
C GLY A 194 10.72 -8.93 19.85
N THR A 195 9.56 -8.62 19.27
CA THR A 195 9.45 -8.20 17.87
C THR A 195 9.79 -6.70 17.77
N PRO A 196 10.69 -6.30 16.86
CA PRO A 196 10.98 -4.88 16.66
C PRO A 196 9.75 -4.13 16.12
N ALA A 197 9.54 -2.91 16.60
CA ALA A 197 8.39 -2.07 16.29
C ALA A 197 8.80 -0.61 16.24
N ILE A 198 8.23 0.14 15.30
CA ILE A 198 8.40 1.59 15.20
C ILE A 198 7.33 2.24 16.06
N VAL A 199 7.76 3.07 17.01
CA VAL A 199 6.88 3.80 17.92
C VAL A 199 7.01 5.30 17.72
N GLY A 200 5.90 6.03 17.92
CA GLY A 200 5.87 7.49 17.91
C GLY A 200 6.36 8.11 19.22
N LYS A 201 6.43 9.45 19.26
CA LYS A 201 6.77 10.23 20.47
C LYS A 201 5.83 9.95 21.65
N ASP A 202 4.57 9.64 21.36
CA ASP A 202 3.56 9.28 22.35
C ASP A 202 3.70 7.84 22.88
N GLY A 203 4.71 7.10 22.40
CA GLY A 203 4.97 5.71 22.77
C GLY A 203 4.05 4.71 22.08
N LYS A 204 3.11 5.15 21.24
CA LYS A 204 2.21 4.24 20.52
C LYS A 204 2.96 3.54 19.39
N THR A 205 2.67 2.26 19.23
CA THR A 205 3.18 1.47 18.10
C THR A 205 2.50 1.94 16.83
N LEU A 206 3.30 2.39 15.87
CA LEU A 206 2.83 2.74 14.53
C LEU A 206 2.81 1.52 13.62
N THR A 207 3.87 0.71 13.68
CA THR A 207 3.98 -0.52 12.89
C THR A 207 5.01 -1.48 13.47
N GLU A 208 4.77 -2.78 13.30
CA GLU A 208 5.75 -3.82 13.61
C GLU A 208 6.72 -3.97 12.44
N VAL A 209 8.02 -4.05 12.74
CA VAL A 209 9.03 -4.40 11.77
C VAL A 209 9.14 -5.92 11.75
N ARG A 210 8.76 -6.52 10.62
CA ARG A 210 8.85 -7.97 10.42
C ARG A 210 10.15 -8.28 9.67
N PRO A 211 11.25 -8.63 10.36
CA PRO A 211 12.45 -9.08 9.68
C PRO A 211 12.12 -10.35 8.90
N THR A 212 12.14 -10.25 7.58
CA THR A 212 11.86 -11.37 6.68
C THR A 212 13.19 -11.98 6.24
N LEU A 213 13.84 -12.75 7.11
CA LEU A 213 14.73 -13.79 6.61
C LEU A 213 13.87 -15.01 6.32
N VAL A 214 13.55 -15.23 5.04
CA VAL A 214 13.05 -16.53 4.62
C VAL A 214 14.24 -17.47 4.68
N GLN A 215 14.12 -18.45 5.57
CA GLN A 215 15.10 -19.48 5.88
C GLN A 215 15.33 -20.42 4.70
#